data_AF-F3UPS0-F1
#
_entry.id   AF-F3UPS0-F1
#
_cell.length_a   1.000
_cell.length_b   1.000
_cell.length_c   1.000
_cell.angle_alpha   90.00
_cell.angle_beta   90.00
_cell.angle_gamma   90.00
#
_symmetry.space_group_name_H-M   'P 1'
#
loop_
_entity.id
_entity.type
_entity.pdbx_description
1 polymer ?
#
loop_
_entity_poly.entity_id
_entity_poly.type
_entity_poly.pdbx_seq_one_letter_code
_entity_poly.pdbx_strand_id
1 'polypeptide(L)' 'MPAYSGCLKNIMTNILNTAKTTAETYGLGKKYLAGTNIAAFENVANAMIAQGVGVV' A
#
# COMPACT_ATOMS: atom_id res chain seq x y z
N MET A 1 15.89 4.08 -22.55
CA MET A 1 14.93 3.12 -21.95
C MET A 1 15.35 2.39 -20.65
N PRO A 2 16.54 2.55 -20.02
CA PRO A 2 16.84 1.87 -18.75
C PRO A 2 16.21 2.53 -17.50
N ALA A 3 15.79 3.79 -17.58
CA ALA A 3 15.14 4.48 -16.45
C ALA A 3 13.75 3.89 -16.11
N TYR A 4 13.01 3.42 -17.10
CA TYR A 4 11.67 2.85 -16.90
C TYR A 4 11.73 1.51 -16.16
N SER A 5 12.67 0.62 -16.50
CA SER A 5 12.81 -0.68 -15.83
C SER A 5 13.26 -0.53 -14.38
N GLY A 6 14.15 0.43 -14.09
CA GLY A 6 14.55 0.77 -12.72
C GLY A 6 13.38 1.28 -11.87
N CYS A 7 12.56 2.18 -12.44
CA CYS A 7 11.36 2.69 -11.78
C CYS A 7 10.36 1.55 -11.49
N LEU A 8 10.06 0.71 -12.49
CA LEU A 8 9.16 -0.43 -12.33
C LEU A 8 9.65 -1.40 -11.25
N LYS A 9 10.94 -1.73 -11.25
CA LYS A 9 11.55 -2.60 -10.22
C LYS A 9 11.37 -2.03 -8.81
N ASN A 10 11.58 -0.72 -8.65
CA ASN A 10 11.42 -0.06 -7.36
C ASN A 10 9.95 -0.05 -6.90
N ILE A 11 9.02 0.27 -7.79
CA ILE A 11 7.58 0.23 -7.49
C ILE A 11 7.16 -1.16 -7.02
N MET A 12 7.53 -2.21 -7.77
CA MET A 12 7.17 -3.58 -7.42
C MET A 12 7.79 -4.04 -6.08
N THR A 13 9.04 -3.64 -5.81
CA THR A 13 9.71 -3.95 -4.54
C THR A 13 9.02 -3.27 -3.37
N ASN A 14 8.62 -2.00 -3.54
CA ASN A 14 7.90 -1.26 -2.51
C ASN A 14 6.53 -1.88 -2.23
N ILE A 15 5.78 -2.30 -3.25
CA ILE A 15 4.48 -2.97 -3.08
C ILE A 15 4.63 -4.23 -2.22
N LEU A 16 5.63 -5.07 -2.51
CA LEU A 16 5.87 -6.30 -1.75
C LEU A 16 6.26 -6.00 -0.30
N ASN A 17 7.15 -5.05 -0.08
CA ASN A 17 7.60 -4.66 1.25
C ASN A 17 6.43 -4.10 2.08
N THR A 18 5.59 -3.24 1.50
CA THR A 18 4.39 -2.72 2.16
C THR A 18 3.44 -3.85 2.53
N ALA A 19 3.12 -4.76 1.60
CA ALA A 19 2.24 -5.89 1.86
C ALA A 19 2.75 -6.79 3.00
N LYS A 20 4.07 -7.05 3.02
CA LYS A 20 4.72 -7.82 4.08
C LYS A 20 4.62 -7.10 5.43
N THR A 21 5.07 -5.85 5.50
CA THR A 21 5.08 -5.07 6.74
C THR A 21 3.67 -4.90 7.30
N THR A 22 2.66 -4.64 6.45
CA THR A 22 1.27 -4.52 6.89
C THR A 22 0.72 -5.86 7.38
N ALA A 23 0.99 -6.97 6.69
CA ALA A 23 0.57 -8.28 7.17
C ALA A 23 1.20 -8.64 8.52
N GLU A 24 2.47 -8.28 8.75
CA GLU A 24 3.16 -8.44 10.04
C GLU A 24 2.54 -7.53 11.12
N THR A 25 2.31 -6.25 10.80
CA THR A 25 1.69 -5.25 11.69
C THR A 25 0.33 -5.71 12.23
N TYR A 26 -0.48 -6.33 11.36
CA TYR A 26 -1.81 -6.81 11.70
C TYR A 26 -1.85 -8.28 12.15
N GLY A 27 -0.70 -8.92 12.38
CA GLY A 27 -0.65 -10.31 12.88
C GLY A 27 -1.16 -11.37 11.88
N LEU A 28 -1.13 -11.06 10.58
CA LEU A 28 -1.64 -11.91 9.50
C LEU A 28 -0.56 -12.84 8.90
N GLY A 29 0.68 -12.76 9.39
CA GLY A 29 1.79 -13.58 8.93
C GLY A 29 2.08 -13.35 7.44
N LYS A 30 2.08 -14.43 6.64
CA LYS A 30 2.38 -14.38 5.19
C LYS A 30 1.16 -14.10 4.30
N LYS A 31 0.05 -13.61 4.85
CA LYS A 31 -1.15 -13.27 4.08
C LYS A 31 -0.97 -11.91 3.37
N TYR A 32 -0.05 -11.86 2.41
CA TYR A 32 0.31 -10.61 1.72
C TYR A 32 -0.85 -10.00 0.94
N LEU A 33 -1.77 -10.80 0.41
CA LEU A 33 -2.98 -10.27 -0.22
C LEU A 33 -3.80 -9.41 0.75
N ALA A 34 -3.96 -9.88 1.99
CA ALA A 34 -4.64 -9.12 3.04
C ALA A 34 -3.82 -7.89 3.45
N GLY A 35 -2.49 -8.01 3.57
CA GLY A 35 -1.60 -6.89 3.84
C GLY A 35 -1.69 -5.78 2.79
N THR A 36 -1.71 -6.13 1.49
CA THR A 36 -1.89 -5.18 0.39
C THR A 36 -3.24 -4.47 0.48
N ASN A 37 -4.33 -5.22 0.73
CA ASN A 37 -5.67 -4.64 0.82
C ASN A 37 -5.79 -3.66 1.98
N ILE A 38 -5.21 -4.00 3.15
CA ILE A 38 -5.22 -3.12 4.32
C ILE A 38 -4.40 -1.86 4.02
N ALA A 39 -3.19 -1.98 3.50
CA ALA A 39 -2.33 -0.82 3.20
C ALA A 39 -2.97 0.14 2.18
N ALA A 40 -3.61 -0.42 1.14
CA ALA A 40 -4.33 0.38 0.16
C ALA A 40 -5.54 1.09 0.78
N PHE A 41 -6.30 0.39 1.62
CA PHE A 41 -7.43 0.96 2.33
C PHE A 41 -7.01 2.07 3.29
N GLU A 42 -5.98 1.87 4.11
CA GLU A 42 -5.45 2.88 5.03
C GLU A 42 -5.02 4.15 4.29
N ASN A 43 -4.33 4.02 3.16
CA ASN A 43 -3.89 5.17 2.36
C ASN A 43 -5.10 6.00 1.87
N VAL A 44 -6.12 5.33 1.32
CA VAL A 44 -7.33 6.01 0.84
C VAL A 44 -8.13 6.59 2.01
N ALA A 45 -8.31 5.84 3.10
CA ALA A 45 -9.02 6.29 4.28
C ALA A 45 -8.35 7.53 4.92
N ASN A 46 -7.02 7.53 5.03
CA ASN A 46 -6.26 8.68 5.52
C ASN A 46 -6.46 9.91 4.63
N ALA A 47 -6.45 9.73 3.30
CA ALA A 47 -6.73 10.81 2.36
C ALA A 47 -8.17 11.34 2.48
N MET A 48 -9.16 10.46 2.64
CA MET A 48 -10.56 10.83 2.85
C MET A 48 -10.76 11.57 4.17
N ILE A 49 -10.16 11.11 5.26
CA ILE A 49 -10.22 11.78 6.57
C ILE A 49 -9.58 13.17 6.49
N ALA A 50 -8.43 13.30 5.80
CA ALA A 50 -7.74 14.58 5.63
C ALA A 50 -8.54 15.58 4.79
N GLN A 51 -9.27 15.10 3.78
CA GLN A 51 -10.15 15.93 2.95
C GLN A 51 -11.47 16.30 3.66
N GLY A 52 -11.88 15.50 4.66
CA GLY A 52 -13.16 15.65 5.34
C GLY A 52 -14.35 15.10 4.55
N VAL A 53 -15.57 15.28 5.08
CA VAL A 53 -16.79 14.96 4.35
C VAL A 53 -17.02 16.06 3.33
N GLY A 54 -16.86 15.75 2.05
CA GLY A 54 -17.21 16.68 0.97
C GLY A 54 -18.70 16.97 1.00
N VAL A 55 -19.09 18.19 1.37
CA VAL A 55 -20.40 18.73 1.01
C VAL A 55 -20.24 19.23 -0.42
N VAL A 56 -20.87 18.53 -1.36
CA VAL A 56 -21.06 19.02 -2.73
C VAL A 56 -22.09 20.15 -2.71
#